data_AF-A0A4Y2P9D6-F1
#
_entry.id   AF-A0A4Y2P9D6-F1
#
_cell.length_a   1.000
_cell.length_b   1.000
_cell.length_c   1.000
_cell.angle_alpha   90.00
_cell.angle_beta   90.00
_cell.angle_gamma   90.00
#
_symmetry.space_group_name_H-M   'P 1'
#
loop_
_entity.id
_entity.type
_entity.pdbx_description
1 polymer ?
#
loop_
_entity_poly.entity_id
_entity_poly.type
_entity_poly.pdbx_seq_one_letter_code
_entity_poly.pdbx_strand_id
1 'polypeptide(L)'
;MKKDSYLLPRIHDTLNASNGSQWFTSLDLKSGYWQVEIRPEDREKTAFTTGQELWQFKIMPFGLYNAPATFEKLMETILCGLLSEACLLYLDDIIIVGRTSI
;
A
#
# COMPACT_ATOMS: atom_id res chain seq x y z
N MET A 1 -1.39 -19.90 8.09
CA MET A 1 -1.03 -18.56 7.57
C MET A 1 -0.12 -17.89 8.58
N LYS A 2 1.10 -17.50 8.20
CA LYS A 2 2.06 -16.85 9.11
C LYS A 2 1.71 -15.35 9.15
N LYS A 3 1.63 -14.77 10.34
CA LYS A 3 1.35 -13.33 10.53
C LYS A 3 2.53 -12.52 9.99
N ASP A 4 2.27 -11.59 9.09
CA ASP A 4 3.25 -10.59 8.69
C ASP A 4 3.14 -9.41 9.66
N SER A 5 4.07 -9.31 10.61
CA SER A 5 4.12 -8.22 11.59
C SER A 5 4.77 -6.98 11.00
N TYR A 6 4.39 -6.62 9.76
CA TYR A 6 4.85 -5.40 9.13
C TYR A 6 4.30 -4.21 9.93
N LEU A 7 5.21 -3.35 10.39
CA LEU A 7 4.83 -2.19 11.18
C LEU A 7 4.39 -1.11 10.21
N LEU A 8 3.08 -0.96 10.06
CA LEU A 8 2.51 0.22 9.41
C LEU A 8 3.05 1.47 10.14
N PRO A 9 3.66 2.42 9.42
CA PRO A 9 4.16 3.65 10.01
C PRO A 9 2.98 4.42 10.62
N ARG A 10 3.18 4.91 11.84
CA ARG A 10 2.17 5.73 12.52
C ARG A 10 2.14 7.10 11.85
N ILE A 11 0.95 7.55 11.46
CA ILE A 11 0.72 8.85 10.80
C ILE A 11 1.48 10.00 11.49
N HIS A 12 1.53 10.03 12.83
CA HIS A 12 2.24 11.05 13.60
C HIS A 12 3.76 11.03 13.41
N ASP A 13 4.36 9.85 13.35
CA ASP A 13 5.81 9.70 13.14
C ASP A 13 6.18 10.14 11.72
N THR A 14 5.30 9.82 10.76
CA THR A 14 5.42 10.19 9.36
C THR A 14 5.30 11.72 9.14
N LEU A 15 4.35 12.38 9.80
CA LEU A 15 4.17 13.84 9.71
C LEU A 15 5.33 14.64 10.31
N ASN A 16 5.91 14.17 11.43
CA ASN A 16 7.03 14.86 12.09
C ASN A 16 8.28 14.93 11.19
N ALA A 17 8.47 13.98 10.27
CA ALA A 17 9.57 14.00 9.29
C ALA A 17 9.46 15.16 8.29
N SER A 18 8.26 15.72 8.09
CA SER A 18 8.00 16.81 7.12
C SER A 18 8.12 18.22 7.69
N ASN A 19 8.51 18.36 8.97
CA ASN A 19 8.54 19.63 9.67
C ASN A 19 9.47 20.64 8.96
N GLY A 20 8.88 21.74 8.45
CA GLY A 20 9.57 22.75 7.63
C GLY A 20 9.19 22.73 6.13
N SER A 21 8.35 21.80 5.69
CA SER A 21 7.74 21.83 4.36
C SER A 21 6.57 22.82 4.32
N GLN A 22 6.43 23.54 3.20
CA GLN A 22 5.38 24.55 3.02
C GLN A 22 4.26 24.05 2.09
N TRP A 23 4.55 23.03 1.29
CA TRP A 23 3.66 22.49 0.28
C TRP A 23 3.50 20.99 0.46
N PHE A 24 2.25 20.53 0.37
CA PHE A 24 1.87 19.15 0.50
C PHE A 24 0.97 18.78 -0.67
N THR A 25 1.19 17.63 -1.28
CA THR A 25 0.31 17.05 -2.30
C THR A 25 0.01 15.62 -1.91
N SER A 26 -1.27 15.26 -1.84
CA SER A 26 -1.68 13.87 -1.64
C SER A 26 -1.99 13.24 -2.98
N LEU A 27 -1.48 12.04 -3.20
CA LEU A 27 -1.83 11.18 -4.31
C LEU A 27 -2.55 9.95 -3.76
N ASP A 28 -3.78 9.72 -4.20
CA ASP A 28 -4.55 8.52 -3.91
C ASP A 28 -4.34 7.49 -5.02
N LEU A 29 -3.93 6.27 -4.65
CA LEU A 29 -3.80 5.18 -5.61
C LEU A 29 -5.17 4.60 -5.95
N LYS A 30 -5.65 4.90 -7.17
CA LYS A 30 -6.91 4.34 -7.66
C LYS A 30 -6.92 2.82 -7.58
N SER A 31 -7.76 2.28 -6.70
CA SER A 31 -7.89 0.83 -6.48
C SER A 31 -6.54 0.15 -6.20
N GLY A 32 -5.70 0.75 -5.35
CA GLY A 32 -4.31 0.33 -5.08
C GLY A 32 -4.12 -1.18 -4.96
N TYR A 33 -4.84 -1.83 -4.04
CA TYR A 33 -4.76 -3.29 -3.85
C TYR A 33 -5.03 -4.11 -5.12
N TRP A 34 -5.98 -3.69 -5.96
CA TRP A 34 -6.37 -4.41 -7.18
C TRP A 34 -5.29 -4.35 -8.27
N GLN A 35 -4.24 -3.56 -8.09
CA GLN A 35 -3.10 -3.51 -9.00
C GLN A 35 -2.04 -4.57 -8.68
N VAL A 36 -2.12 -5.24 -7.53
CA VAL A 36 -1.13 -6.21 -7.09
C VAL A 36 -1.57 -7.62 -7.46
N GLU A 37 -0.74 -8.32 -8.24
CA GLU A 37 -0.99 -9.70 -8.64
C GLU A 37 -0.78 -10.67 -7.47
N ILE A 38 -1.72 -11.63 -7.31
CA ILE A 38 -1.53 -12.76 -6.41
C ILE A 38 -0.68 -13.80 -7.12
N ARG A 39 0.35 -14.29 -6.42
CA ARG A 39 1.20 -15.40 -6.85
C ARG A 39 0.33 -16.58 -7.32
N PRO A 40 0.60 -17.19 -8.48
CA PRO A 40 -0.22 -18.29 -9.00
C PRO A 40 -0.51 -19.40 -7.98
N GLU A 41 0.48 -19.76 -7.16
CA GLU A 41 0.41 -20.76 -6.09
C GLU A 41 -0.48 -20.38 -4.89
N ASP A 42 -0.81 -19.10 -4.73
CA ASP A 42 -1.64 -18.60 -3.63
C ASP A 42 -3.08 -18.29 -4.04
N ARG A 43 -3.40 -18.31 -5.35
CA ARG A 43 -4.73 -17.93 -5.87
C ARG A 43 -5.85 -18.81 -5.34
N GLU A 44 -5.62 -20.10 -5.23
CA GLU A 44 -6.59 -21.08 -4.70
C GLU A 44 -7.04 -20.75 -3.27
N LYS A 45 -6.20 -20.09 -2.46
CA LYS A 45 -6.53 -19.66 -1.10
C LYS A 45 -7.51 -18.50 -1.06
N THR A 46 -7.71 -17.85 -2.20
CA THR A 46 -8.67 -16.75 -2.39
C THR A 46 -9.93 -17.20 -3.12
N ALA A 47 -10.16 -18.51 -3.21
CA ALA A 47 -11.32 -19.04 -3.89
C ALA A 47 -12.63 -18.67 -3.18
N PHE A 48 -13.65 -18.33 -3.97
CA PHE A 48 -14.98 -17.98 -3.50
C PHE A 48 -16.03 -18.54 -4.46
N THR A 49 -17.23 -18.77 -3.97
CA THR A 49 -18.33 -19.36 -4.75
C THR A 49 -19.33 -18.28 -5.14
N THR A 50 -19.76 -18.29 -6.40
CA THR A 50 -20.93 -17.51 -6.87
C THR A 50 -21.92 -18.48 -7.52
N GLY A 51 -23.10 -18.63 -6.93
CA GLY A 51 -24.06 -19.66 -7.35
C GLY A 51 -23.47 -21.08 -7.27
N GLN A 52 -23.29 -21.72 -8.43
CA GLN A 52 -22.75 -23.08 -8.55
C GLN A 52 -21.28 -23.13 -9.02
N GLU A 53 -20.63 -21.99 -9.23
CA GLU A 53 -19.28 -21.91 -9.78
C GLU A 53 -18.27 -21.47 -8.72
N LEU A 54 -17.07 -22.05 -8.78
CA LEU A 54 -15.93 -21.67 -7.95
C LEU A 54 -15.02 -20.72 -8.74
N TRP A 55 -14.76 -19.56 -8.17
CA TRP A 55 -13.90 -18.53 -8.72
C TRP A 55 -12.71 -18.30 -7.78
N GLN A 56 -11.64 -17.71 -8.30
CA GLN A 56 -10.47 -17.32 -7.51
C GLN A 56 -9.97 -15.96 -7.98
N PHE A 57 -9.37 -15.19 -7.08
CA PHE A 57 -8.79 -13.91 -7.44
C PHE A 57 -7.41 -14.09 -8.09
N LYS A 58 -7.14 -13.29 -9.13
CA LYS A 58 -5.80 -13.16 -9.75
C LYS A 58 -5.02 -11.97 -9.21
N ILE A 59 -5.73 -10.98 -8.70
CA ILE A 59 -5.23 -9.73 -8.13
C ILE A 59 -5.73 -9.62 -6.70
N MET A 60 -5.00 -8.92 -5.84
CA MET A 60 -5.25 -8.88 -4.40
C MET A 60 -6.62 -8.24 -4.09
N PRO A 61 -7.61 -9.03 -3.60
CA PRO A 61 -8.90 -8.49 -3.22
C PRO A 61 -8.81 -7.83 -1.84
N PHE A 62 -9.80 -6.99 -1.53
CA PHE A 62 -10.00 -6.51 -0.17
C PHE A 62 -10.32 -7.65 0.80
N GLY A 63 -9.97 -7.45 2.08
CA GLY A 63 -10.28 -8.39 3.15
C GLY A 63 -9.24 -9.48 3.38
N LEU A 64 -8.17 -9.56 2.57
CA LEU A 64 -7.03 -10.41 2.90
C LEU A 64 -6.26 -9.84 4.10
N TYR A 65 -6.01 -10.69 5.09
CA TYR A 65 -5.37 -10.30 6.35
C TYR A 65 -3.99 -9.63 6.15
N ASN A 66 -3.18 -10.14 5.22
CA ASN A 66 -1.84 -9.62 4.94
C ASN A 66 -1.80 -8.62 3.75
N ALA A 67 -2.96 -8.20 3.21
CA ALA A 67 -2.97 -7.30 2.06
C ALA A 67 -2.28 -5.95 2.33
N PRO A 68 -2.58 -5.24 3.44
CA PRO A 68 -1.92 -3.97 3.77
C PRO A 68 -0.40 -4.10 3.87
N ALA A 69 0.09 -5.12 4.58
CA ALA A 69 1.52 -5.37 4.75
C ALA A 69 2.24 -5.69 3.42
N THR A 70 1.56 -6.44 2.53
CA THR A 70 2.10 -6.74 1.20
C THR A 70 2.16 -5.49 0.34
N PHE A 71 1.12 -4.66 0.39
CA PHE A 71 1.04 -3.41 -0.35
C PHE A 71 2.11 -2.41 0.10
N GLU A 72 2.29 -2.23 1.41
CA GLU A 72 3.34 -1.34 1.92
C GLU A 72 4.73 -1.74 1.47
N LYS A 73 5.10 -3.03 1.61
CA LYS A 73 6.42 -3.51 1.16
C LYS A 73 6.67 -3.25 -0.33
N LEU A 74 5.64 -3.43 -1.16
CA LEU A 74 5.70 -3.12 -2.58
C LEU A 74 5.95 -1.62 -2.80
N MET A 75 5.14 -0.78 -2.16
CA MET A 75 5.22 0.67 -2.30
C MET A 75 6.53 1.24 -1.77
N GLU A 76 7.08 0.69 -0.70
CA GLU A 76 8.41 1.06 -0.22
C GLU A 76 9.52 0.68 -1.19
N THR A 77 9.38 -0.44 -1.88
CA THR A 77 10.32 -0.83 -2.93
C THR A 77 10.24 0.14 -4.11
N ILE A 78 9.02 0.57 -4.49
CA ILE A 78 8.80 1.52 -5.59
C ILE A 78 9.33 2.92 -5.24
N LEU A 79 9.10 3.38 -4.01
CA LEU A 79 9.49 4.71 -3.52
C LEU A 79 10.86 4.71 -2.83
N CYS A 80 11.63 3.64 -2.97
CA CYS A 80 12.94 3.50 -2.36
C CYS A 80 13.84 4.69 -2.76
N GLY A 81 14.41 5.37 -1.78
CA GLY A 81 15.23 6.57 -1.98
C GLY A 81 14.46 7.90 -2.04
N LEU A 82 13.12 7.88 -2.08
CA LEU A 82 12.27 9.09 -1.97
C LEU A 82 11.57 9.18 -0.61
N LEU A 83 11.41 8.04 0.05
CA LEU A 83 10.82 7.94 1.38
C LEU A 83 11.62 8.76 2.41
N SER A 84 10.91 9.45 3.29
CA SER A 84 11.45 10.32 4.35
C SER A 84 12.10 11.63 3.90
N GLU A 85 12.55 11.73 2.65
CA GLU A 85 13.12 13.00 2.11
C GLU A 85 12.07 13.88 1.43
N ALA A 86 11.22 13.28 0.60
CA ALA A 86 10.26 14.00 -0.23
C ALA A 86 8.86 13.36 -0.24
N CYS A 87 8.76 12.08 0.12
CA CYS A 87 7.51 11.33 0.09
C CYS A 87 7.27 10.60 1.41
N LEU A 88 6.00 10.53 1.78
CA LEU A 88 5.47 9.82 2.93
C LEU A 88 4.42 8.84 2.42
N LEU A 89 4.51 7.58 2.82
CA LEU A 89 3.57 6.53 2.44
C LEU A 89 2.66 6.19 3.62
N TYR A 90 1.37 6.07 3.38
CA TYR A 90 0.41 5.51 4.33
C TYR A 90 -0.66 4.72 3.57
N LEU A 91 -0.55 3.39 3.57
CA LEU A 91 -1.45 2.52 2.80
C LEU A 91 -1.59 2.99 1.33
N ASP A 92 -2.80 3.36 0.91
CA ASP A 92 -3.13 3.79 -0.47
C ASP A 92 -2.85 5.29 -0.73
N ASP A 93 -2.42 6.04 0.28
CA ASP A 93 -2.08 7.46 0.16
C ASP A 93 -0.55 7.67 0.09
N ILE A 94 -0.11 8.46 -0.88
CA ILE A 94 1.25 9.00 -0.96
C ILE A 94 1.18 10.51 -0.74
N ILE A 95 1.83 11.00 0.30
CA ILE A 95 1.95 12.43 0.58
C ILE A 95 3.35 12.88 0.12
N ILE A 96 3.38 13.79 -0.85
CA ILE A 96 4.59 14.44 -1.34
C ILE A 96 4.74 15.79 -0.62
N VAL A 97 5.94 16.08 -0.13
CA VAL A 97 6.24 17.29 0.63
C VAL A 97 7.31 18.13 -0.08
N GLY A 98 7.14 19.45 -0.06
CA GLY A 98 8.02 20.40 -0.72
C GLY A 98 8.20 21.70 0.05
N ARG A 99 9.36 22.34 -0.10
CA ARG A 99 9.68 23.65 0.51
C ARG A 99 9.38 24.84 -0.40
N THR A 100 9.33 24.62 -1.71
CA THR A 100 9.20 25.67 -2.73
C THR A 100 7.98 25.39 -3.60
N SER A 101 7.23 26.43 -3.98
CA SER A 101 6.22 26.32 -5.04
C SER A 101 6.91 26.22 -6.39
N ILE A 102 6.31 25.46 -7.31
CA ILE A 102 6.73 25.36 -8.72
C ILE A 102 6.48 26.68 -9.43
#